data_AF-A0A0G1VFA1-F1
#
_entry.id   AF-A0A0G1VFA1-F1
#
_cell.length_a   1.000
_cell.length_b   1.000
_cell.length_c   1.000
_cell.angle_alpha   90.00
_cell.angle_beta   90.00
_cell.angle_gamma   90.00
#
_symmetry.space_group_name_H-M   'P 1'
#
loop_
_entity.id
_entity.type
_entity.pdbx_description
1 polymer ?
#
loop_
_entity_poly.entity_id
_entity_poly.type
_entity_poly.pdbx_seq_one_letter_code
_entity_poly.pdbx_strand_id
1 'polypeptide(L)' 'MDRNSTNNSQEVAAGFYSPSEEQIVLLQSILQKESHESVSLKEAQEVGIQLVSLYECLARDRTPPIGVRGNDES' A
#
# COMPACT_ATOMS: atom_id res chain seq x y z
N MET A 1 29.89 -23.77 -20.56
CA MET A 1 29.77 -23.12 -19.25
C MET A 1 29.19 -21.74 -19.46
N ASP A 2 28.14 -21.24 -18.83
CA ASP A 2 26.84 -21.78 -18.46
C ASP A 2 25.85 -20.62 -18.60
N ARG A 3 24.58 -20.96 -18.77
CA ARG A 3 23.49 -20.10 -19.27
C ARG A 3 23.10 -18.97 -18.29
N ASN A 4 22.91 -17.78 -18.86
CA ASN A 4 21.80 -16.85 -18.61
C ASN A 4 21.07 -16.99 -17.25
N SER A 5 21.35 -16.07 -16.31
CA SER A 5 20.55 -15.88 -15.08
C SER A 5 20.07 -14.43 -14.97
N THR A 6 19.35 -13.97 -15.99
CA THR A 6 18.36 -12.90 -15.87
C THR A 6 17.03 -13.55 -15.57
N ASN A 7 16.65 -13.60 -14.30
CA ASN A 7 15.28 -13.69 -13.79
C ASN A 7 15.39 -14.04 -12.31
N ASN A 8 15.02 -13.11 -11.44
CA ASN A 8 14.37 -13.35 -10.13
C ASN A 8 14.16 -12.04 -9.34
N SER A 9 13.77 -10.95 -10.01
CA SER A 9 13.25 -9.73 -9.34
C SER A 9 11.72 -9.70 -9.32
N GLN A 10 11.05 -10.86 -9.25
CA GLN A 10 9.59 -10.95 -9.37
C GLN A 10 8.89 -11.60 -8.16
N GLU A 11 9.58 -11.84 -7.04
CA GLU A 11 9.02 -12.62 -5.92
C GLU A 11 8.96 -11.91 -4.55
N VAL A 12 8.95 -10.56 -4.49
CA VAL A 12 8.74 -9.84 -3.21
C VAL A 12 7.47 -8.99 -3.18
N ALA A 13 6.74 -8.87 -4.29
CA ALA A 13 5.52 -8.05 -4.37
C ALA A 13 4.22 -8.82 -4.03
N ALA A 14 4.31 -10.05 -3.49
CA ALA A 14 3.14 -10.89 -3.24
C ALA A 14 2.33 -10.50 -1.97
N GLY A 15 2.66 -9.39 -1.30
CA GLY A 15 2.02 -9.02 -0.03
C GLY A 15 1.88 -7.52 0.24
N PHE A 16 2.19 -6.65 -0.73
CA PHE A 16 1.97 -5.21 -0.60
C PHE A 16 0.87 -4.81 -1.56
N TYR A 17 -0.21 -4.22 -1.03
CA TYR A 17 -1.26 -3.71 -1.88
C TYR A 17 -0.71 -2.54 -2.71
N SER A 18 -0.80 -2.65 -4.04
CA SER A 18 -0.53 -1.54 -4.95
C SER A 18 -1.85 -1.03 -5.49
N PRO A 19 -2.14 0.28 -5.42
CA PRO A 19 -3.32 0.83 -6.04
C PRO A 19 -3.30 0.58 -7.55
N SER A 20 -4.46 0.22 -8.09
CA SER A 20 -4.68 0.04 -9.53
C SER A 20 -4.63 1.38 -10.28
N GLU A 21 -4.42 1.33 -11.59
CA GLU A 21 -4.38 2.53 -12.44
C GLU A 21 -5.67 3.36 -12.34
N GLU A 22 -6.84 2.71 -12.32
CA GLU A 22 -8.14 3.36 -12.13
C GLU A 22 -8.22 4.11 -10.79
N GLN A 23 -7.68 3.52 -9.72
CA GLN A 23 -7.61 4.16 -8.40
C GLN A 23 -6.63 5.34 -8.39
N ILE A 24 -5.52 5.25 -9.13
CA ILE A 24 -4.57 6.37 -9.27
C ILE A 24 -5.20 7.53 -10.02
N VAL A 25 -5.93 7.27 -11.11
CA VAL A 25 -6.66 8.31 -11.86
C VAL A 25 -7.73 8.97 -10.99
N LEU A 26 -8.49 8.17 -10.22
CA LEU A 26 -9.48 8.70 -9.28
C LEU A 26 -8.81 9.57 -8.20
N LEU A 27 -7.70 9.10 -7.62
CA LEU A 27 -6.95 9.84 -6.61
C LEU A 27 -6.41 11.15 -7.17
N GLN A 28 -5.88 11.16 -8.39
CA GLN A 28 -5.43 12.38 -9.06
C GLN A 28 -6.57 13.40 -9.18
N SER A 29 -7.76 12.96 -9.63
CA SER A 29 -8.94 13.81 -9.76
C SER A 29 -9.37 14.42 -8.42
N ILE A 30 -9.34 13.63 -7.34
CA ILE A 30 -9.63 14.10 -5.99
C ILE A 30 -8.61 15.14 -5.56
N LEU A 31 -7.31 14.84 -5.68
CA LEU A 31 -6.25 15.74 -5.23
C LEU A 31 -6.28 17.08 -6.00
N GLN A 32 -6.49 17.05 -7.32
CA GLN A 32 -6.63 18.26 -8.14
C GLN A 32 -7.84 19.11 -7.72
N LYS A 33 -8.96 18.47 -7.39
CA LYS A 33 -10.17 19.15 -6.95
C LYS A 33 -9.98 19.87 -5.62
N GLU A 34 -9.28 19.23 -4.68
CA GLU A 34 -9.14 19.73 -3.30
C GLU A 34 -7.95 20.68 -3.13
N SER A 35 -6.84 20.50 -3.87
CA SER A 35 -5.66 21.37 -3.75
C SER A 35 -5.75 22.64 -4.60
N HIS A 36 -6.65 22.68 -5.59
CA HIS A 36 -6.68 23.70 -6.64
C HIS A 36 -5.35 23.80 -7.44
N GLU A 37 -4.50 22.78 -7.38
CA GLU A 37 -3.23 22.69 -8.10
C GLU A 37 -3.24 21.52 -9.09
N SER A 38 -2.42 21.61 -10.12
CA SER A 38 -2.24 20.51 -11.07
C SER A 38 -1.44 19.39 -10.42
N VAL A 39 -2.05 18.23 -10.26
CA VAL A 39 -1.39 17.00 -9.77
C VAL A 39 -1.14 16.07 -10.95
N SER A 40 0.09 15.58 -11.10
CA SER A 40 0.45 14.59 -12.11
C SER A 40 0.06 13.17 -11.69
N LEU A 41 -0.05 12.26 -12.66
CA LEU A 41 -0.29 10.85 -12.38
C LEU A 41 0.81 10.23 -11.51
N LYS A 42 2.05 10.68 -11.66
CA LYS A 42 3.18 10.20 -10.87
C LYS A 42 3.04 10.61 -9.40
N GLU A 43 2.69 11.86 -9.14
CA GLU A 43 2.45 12.34 -7.77
C GLU A 43 1.27 11.61 -7.12
N ALA A 44 0.17 11.43 -7.86
CA ALA A 44 -0.97 10.64 -7.39
C ALA A 44 -0.57 9.18 -7.07
N GLN A 45 0.29 8.58 -7.88
CA GLN A 45 0.82 7.24 -7.64
C GLN A 45 1.67 7.18 -6.35
N GLU A 46 2.60 8.12 -6.16
CA GLU A 46 3.44 8.20 -4.96
C GLU A 46 2.59 8.36 -3.70
N VAL A 47 1.59 9.25 -3.73
CA VAL A 47 0.64 9.45 -2.63
C VAL A 47 -0.20 8.19 -2.39
N GLY A 48 -0.69 7.54 -3.46
CA GLY A 48 -1.48 6.32 -3.36
C GLY A 48 -0.72 5.19 -2.66
N ILE A 49 0.55 4.98 -3.02
CA ILE A 49 1.42 3.98 -2.37
C ILE A 49 1.63 4.32 -0.89
N GLN A 50 1.90 5.59 -0.57
CA GLN A 50 2.11 6.03 0.81
C GLN A 50 0.86 5.84 1.67
N LEU A 51 -0.34 6.17 1.14
CA LEU A 51 -1.62 6.02 1.83
C LEU A 51 -1.91 4.56 2.19
N VAL A 52 -1.71 3.66 1.22
CA VAL A 52 -1.89 2.23 1.45
C VAL A 52 -0.90 1.72 2.48
N SER A 53 0.38 2.07 2.33
CA SER A 53 1.44 1.65 3.27
C SER A 53 1.13 2.10 4.69
N LEU A 54 0.65 3.33 4.86
CA LEU A 54 0.22 3.85 6.16
C LEU A 54 -0.98 3.08 6.71
N TYR A 55 -1.99 2.80 5.88
CA TYR A 55 -3.14 2.02 6.29
C TYR A 55 -2.75 0.61 6.75
N GLU A 56 -1.87 -0.07 6.02
CA GLU A 56 -1.38 -1.40 6.40
C GLU A 56 -0.64 -1.35 7.74
N CYS A 57 0.21 -0.36 7.98
CA CYS A 57 0.87 -0.16 9.27
C CYS A 57 -0.15 0.01 10.41
N LEU A 58 -1.12 0.91 10.24
CA LEU A 58 -2.14 1.18 11.25
C LEU A 58 -3.08 -0.01 11.48
N ALA A 59 -3.41 -0.77 10.44
CA ALA A 59 -4.26 -1.96 10.53
C ALA A 59 -3.58 -3.09 11.30
N ARG A 60 -2.25 -3.23 11.15
CA ARG A 60 -1.44 -4.19 11.92
C ARG A 60 -1.44 -3.84 13.41
N ASP A 61 -1.30 -2.57 13.76
CA ASP A 61 -1.33 -2.12 15.16
C ASP A 61 -2.71 -2.26 15.82
N ARG A 62 -3.79 -2.17 15.03
CA ARG A 62 -5.17 -2.32 15.50
C ARG A 62 -5.60 -3.77 15.69
N THR A 63 -4.84 -4.74 15.21
CA THR A 63 -5.17 -6.15 15.39
C THR A 63 -4.57 -6.59 16.73
N PRO A 64 -5.36 -6.73 17.82
CA PRO A 64 -4.81 -7.24 19.05
C PRO A 64 -4.21 -8.63 18.78
N PRO A 65 -3.04 -8.96 19.36
CA PRO A 65 -2.49 -10.30 19.21
C PRO A 65 -3.54 -11.31 19.66
N ILE A 66 -3.94 -12.20 18.75
CA ILE A 66 -4.82 -13.33 19.03
C ILE A 66 -4.07 -14.19 20.06
N GLY A 67 -4.33 -13.93 21.34
CA GLY A 67 -3.55 -14.52 22.44
C GLY A 67 -3.74 -13.84 23.80
N VAL A 68 -4.17 -12.58 23.87
CA VAL A 68 -4.48 -11.94 25.16
C VAL A 68 -5.97 -12.09 25.48
N ARG A 69 -6.43 -13.35 25.53
CA ARG A 69 -7.66 -13.66 26.27
C ARG A 69 -7.24 -13.65 27.72
N GLY A 70 -7.39 -12.50 28.37
CA GLY A 70 -7.16 -12.37 29.81
C GLY A 70 -7.97 -13.46 30.50
N ASN A 71 -7.27 -14.38 31.16
CA ASN A 71 -7.87 -15.18 32.22
C ASN A 71 -8.15 -14.21 33.37
N ASP A 72 -9.26 -13.49 33.26
CA ASP A 72 -9.83 -12.67 34.32
C ASP A 72 -11.22 -13.25 34.62
N GLU A 73 -11.24 -14.46 35.18
CA GLU A 73 -12.41 -15.01 35.86
C GLU A 73 -11.95 -15.81 37.09
N SER A 74 -12.10 -15.13 38.25
CA SER A 74 -12.43 -15.59 39.61
C SER A 74 -11.65 -16.73 40.27
#